data_AF-A0A9L0K1V6-F1
#
_entry.id   AF-A0A9L0K1V6-F1
#
_cell.length_a   1.000
_cell.length_b   1.000
_cell.length_c   1.000
_cell.angle_alpha   90.00
_cell.angle_beta   90.00
_cell.angle_gamma   90.00
#
_symmetry.space_group_name_H-M   'P 1'
#
loop_
_entity.id
_entity.type
_entity.pdbx_description
1 polymer ?
#
loop_
_entity_poly.entity_id
_entity_poly.type
_entity_poly.pdbx_seq_one_letter_code
_entity_poly.pdbx_strand_id
1 'polypeptide(L)'
;MDTEKVIDRKVELEKEDGHVLHKRLSQVDPERAAKLHPHDKRKVARSLQVFEETGISHSEFLHRQQAEEGGGPLGGPLKFPNPCILWLHTDQTGIEALKQVTKRYARKQNRWVKNRFLSRPGPSVPPVYGLEVSDVSKWEESVLEPALEIVRSFIQGHQPAAAPVKMPCNETENKRSYHMCDLCDRIIIGDREWAAHRKSKSHLHQLKKRRKLDSDAVATIESQSISPDRDKELKEKGSPGQNDEELKFSV
;
A
#
# COMPACT_ATOMS: atom_id res chain seq x y z
N MET A 1 -1.79 -8.74 -45.12
CA MET A 1 -1.33 -9.38 -43.88
C MET A 1 -1.16 -8.27 -42.87
N ASP A 2 -2.20 -8.11 -42.06
CA ASP A 2 -2.38 -7.01 -41.14
C ASP A 2 -1.24 -6.96 -40.12
N THR A 3 -0.57 -5.82 -40.03
CA THR A 3 0.31 -5.49 -38.93
C THR A 3 -0.55 -5.37 -37.68
N GLU A 4 -0.69 -6.46 -36.92
CA GLU A 4 -1.16 -6.40 -35.54
C GLU A 4 -0.31 -5.38 -34.81
N LYS A 5 -0.89 -4.21 -34.53
CA LYS A 5 -0.31 -3.27 -33.58
C LYS A 5 -0.17 -4.05 -32.29
N VAL A 6 1.06 -4.37 -31.89
CA VAL A 6 1.38 -4.74 -30.52
C VAL A 6 1.15 -3.48 -29.70
N ILE A 7 -0.12 -3.22 -29.39
CA ILE A 7 -0.48 -2.16 -28.48
C ILE A 7 0.08 -2.59 -27.13
N ASP A 8 0.96 -1.78 -26.56
CA ASP A 8 1.49 -2.05 -25.23
C ASP A 8 0.30 -1.99 -24.25
N ARG A 9 -0.27 -3.16 -23.98
CA ARG A 9 -1.49 -3.35 -23.17
C ARG A 9 -1.34 -2.73 -21.78
N LYS A 10 -0.11 -2.60 -21.30
CA LYS A 10 0.25 -1.84 -20.10
C LYS A 10 -0.11 -0.36 -20.20
N VAL A 11 0.17 0.29 -21.33
CA VAL A 11 -0.10 1.71 -21.56
C VAL A 11 -1.60 1.98 -21.61
N GLU A 12 -2.40 1.01 -22.09
CA GLU A 12 -3.85 1.10 -22.07
C GLU A 12 -4.39 0.98 -20.65
N LEU A 13 -3.93 -0.01 -19.89
CA LEU A 13 -4.32 -0.19 -18.48
C LEU A 13 -3.95 1.03 -17.63
N GLU A 14 -2.80 1.68 -17.87
CA GLU A 14 -2.39 2.87 -17.12
C GLU A 14 -3.30 4.10 -17.35
N LYS A 15 -4.10 4.12 -18.44
CA LYS A 15 -5.08 5.18 -18.71
C LYS A 15 -6.36 5.02 -17.90
N GLU A 16 -6.66 3.82 -17.40
CA GLU A 16 -7.84 3.58 -16.59
C GLU A 16 -7.72 4.19 -15.17
N ASP A 17 -8.84 4.24 -14.46
CA ASP A 17 -8.86 4.68 -13.08
C ASP A 17 -8.19 3.66 -12.14
N GLY A 18 -7.40 4.16 -11.17
CA GLY A 18 -6.62 3.30 -10.28
C GLY A 18 -7.47 2.41 -9.37
N HIS A 19 -8.65 2.88 -8.96
CA HIS A 19 -9.58 2.07 -8.17
C HIS A 19 -10.23 0.97 -8.98
N VAL A 20 -10.54 1.23 -10.26
CA VAL A 20 -11.08 0.22 -11.18
C VAL A 20 -10.06 -0.89 -11.41
N LEU A 21 -8.81 -0.52 -11.70
CA LEU A 21 -7.71 -1.48 -11.86
C LEU A 21 -7.48 -2.29 -10.59
N HIS A 22 -7.50 -1.64 -9.42
CA HIS A 22 -7.30 -2.34 -8.15
C HIS A 22 -8.44 -3.30 -7.83
N LYS A 23 -9.70 -2.92 -8.13
CA LYS A 23 -10.86 -3.80 -7.98
C LYS A 23 -10.75 -5.04 -8.88
N ARG A 24 -10.33 -4.86 -10.14
CA ARG A 24 -10.04 -5.99 -11.04
C ARG A 24 -8.94 -6.87 -10.48
N LEU A 25 -7.83 -6.27 -10.02
CA LEU A 25 -6.72 -7.02 -9.44
C LEU A 25 -7.16 -7.80 -8.19
N SER A 26 -8.04 -7.26 -7.36
CA SER A 26 -8.56 -7.95 -6.16
C SER A 26 -9.35 -9.22 -6.48
N GLN A 27 -10.05 -9.25 -7.62
CA GLN A 27 -10.80 -10.44 -8.06
C GLN A 27 -9.88 -11.56 -8.55
N VAL A 28 -8.75 -11.17 -9.15
CA VAL A 28 -7.84 -12.06 -9.86
C VAL A 28 -6.68 -12.52 -8.96
N ASP A 29 -6.14 -11.60 -8.16
CA ASP A 29 -4.98 -11.78 -7.30
C ASP A 29 -5.17 -10.96 -6.01
N PRO A 30 -6.01 -11.44 -5.06
CA PRO A 30 -6.32 -10.73 -3.82
C PRO A 30 -5.07 -10.52 -2.96
N GLU A 31 -4.12 -11.45 -2.99
CA GLU A 31 -2.86 -11.35 -2.23
C GLU A 31 -2.01 -10.16 -2.72
N ARG A 32 -1.93 -9.98 -4.04
CA ARG A 32 -1.19 -8.85 -4.62
C ARG A 32 -1.95 -7.54 -4.44
N ALA A 33 -3.27 -7.54 -4.58
CA ALA A 33 -4.12 -6.38 -4.38
C ALA A 33 -4.02 -5.85 -2.93
N ALA A 34 -3.98 -6.72 -1.92
CA ALA A 34 -3.81 -6.32 -0.52
C ALA A 34 -2.49 -5.58 -0.26
N LYS A 35 -1.43 -5.88 -1.04
CA LYS A 35 -0.10 -5.27 -0.90
C LYS A 35 0.06 -3.96 -1.69
N LEU A 36 -0.81 -3.68 -2.66
CA LEU A 36 -0.69 -2.53 -3.55
C LEU A 36 -1.78 -1.50 -3.25
N HIS A 37 -1.38 -0.24 -3.13
CA HIS A 37 -2.33 0.86 -3.01
C HIS A 37 -3.02 1.10 -4.38
N PRO A 38 -4.33 1.42 -4.45
CA PRO A 38 -5.01 1.70 -5.72
C PRO A 38 -4.38 2.83 -6.55
N HIS A 39 -3.73 3.78 -5.87
CA HIS A 39 -3.02 4.89 -6.52
C HIS A 39 -1.67 4.47 -7.15
N ASP A 40 -1.13 3.29 -6.83
CA ASP A 40 0.08 2.73 -7.46
C ASP A 40 -0.25 2.14 -8.86
N LYS A 41 -0.87 2.95 -9.73
CA LYS A 41 -1.41 2.53 -11.04
C LYS A 41 -0.43 1.66 -11.84
N ARG A 42 0.84 2.08 -11.92
CA ARG A 42 1.89 1.34 -12.65
C ARG A 42 2.08 -0.09 -12.16
N LYS A 43 2.04 -0.32 -10.84
CA LYS A 43 2.24 -1.67 -10.26
C LYS A 43 0.99 -2.53 -10.34
N VAL A 44 -0.19 -1.90 -10.20
CA VAL A 44 -1.48 -2.56 -10.35
C VAL A 44 -1.65 -3.00 -11.82
N ALA A 45 -1.45 -2.09 -12.76
CA ALA A 45 -1.48 -2.36 -14.19
C ALA A 45 -0.48 -3.46 -14.58
N ARG A 46 0.76 -3.43 -14.07
CA ARG A 46 1.73 -4.50 -14.33
C ARG A 46 1.27 -5.86 -13.80
N SER A 47 0.60 -5.90 -12.66
CA SER A 47 0.13 -7.17 -12.08
C SER A 47 -1.05 -7.75 -12.87
N LEU A 48 -1.97 -6.89 -13.34
CA LEU A 48 -3.03 -7.28 -14.26
C LEU A 48 -2.48 -7.76 -15.60
N GLN A 49 -1.52 -7.02 -16.17
CA GLN A 49 -0.87 -7.40 -17.43
C GLN A 49 -0.25 -8.80 -17.34
N VAL A 50 0.48 -9.10 -16.26
CA VAL A 50 1.08 -10.44 -16.06
C VAL A 50 -0.01 -11.52 -16.06
N PHE A 51 -1.13 -11.30 -15.38
CA PHE A 51 -2.23 -12.25 -15.37
C PHE A 51 -2.90 -12.40 -16.75
N GLU A 52 -3.16 -11.29 -17.45
CA GLU A 52 -3.80 -11.33 -18.77
C GLU A 52 -2.92 -12.02 -19.83
N GLU A 53 -1.60 -11.90 -19.73
CA GLU A 53 -0.65 -12.53 -20.66
C GLU A 53 -0.40 -14.01 -20.35
N THR A 54 -0.46 -14.43 -19.08
CA THR A 54 -0.01 -15.76 -18.66
C THR A 54 -1.12 -16.65 -18.09
N GLY A 55 -2.26 -16.07 -17.72
CA GLY A 55 -3.32 -16.74 -16.95
C GLY A 55 -2.98 -17.03 -15.48
N ILE A 56 -1.76 -16.69 -15.03
CA ILE A 56 -1.27 -16.99 -13.69
C ILE A 56 -1.16 -15.69 -12.87
N SER A 57 -1.57 -15.74 -11.61
CA SER A 57 -1.51 -14.58 -10.72
C SER A 57 -0.06 -14.10 -10.51
N HIS A 58 0.14 -12.80 -10.33
CA HIS A 58 1.48 -12.25 -10.14
C HIS A 58 2.05 -12.65 -8.76
N SER A 59 1.22 -12.80 -7.74
CA SER A 59 1.61 -13.36 -6.45
C SER A 59 2.19 -14.76 -6.60
N GLU A 60 1.58 -15.62 -7.41
CA GLU A 60 2.07 -16.97 -7.64
C GLU A 60 3.44 -16.99 -8.35
N PHE A 61 3.68 -16.15 -9.36
CA PHE A 61 5.01 -16.01 -9.94
C PHE A 61 6.06 -15.62 -8.92
N LEU A 62 5.72 -14.71 -8.00
CA LEU A 62 6.64 -14.28 -6.96
C LEU A 62 6.92 -15.38 -5.93
N HIS A 63 5.93 -16.24 -5.64
CA HIS A 63 6.13 -17.42 -4.79
C HIS A 63 7.02 -18.45 -5.48
N ARG A 64 6.79 -18.74 -6.76
CA ARG A 64 7.63 -19.64 -7.56
C ARG A 64 9.08 -19.16 -7.57
N GLN A 65 9.32 -17.87 -7.86
CA GLN A 65 10.65 -17.28 -7.81
C GLN A 65 11.31 -17.40 -6.43
N GLN A 66 10.55 -17.18 -5.35
CA GLN A 66 11.08 -17.30 -3.99
C GLN A 66 11.40 -18.74 -3.60
N ALA A 67 10.69 -19.71 -4.17
CA ALA A 67 10.86 -21.13 -3.89
C ALA A 67 11.96 -21.79 -4.74
N GLU A 68 12.42 -21.15 -5.81
CA GLU A 68 13.58 -21.60 -6.59
C GLU A 68 14.84 -21.70 -5.71
N GLU A 69 15.73 -22.63 -6.03
CA GLU A 69 16.99 -22.82 -5.32
C GLU A 69 17.84 -21.54 -5.41
N GLY A 70 18.21 -20.98 -4.25
CA GLY A 70 18.87 -19.67 -4.16
C GLY A 70 17.91 -18.47 -4.16
N GLY A 71 16.60 -18.69 -4.23
CA GLY A 71 15.56 -17.68 -4.08
C GLY A 71 15.40 -17.19 -2.63
N GLY A 72 14.61 -16.13 -2.44
CA GLY A 72 14.19 -15.71 -1.11
C GLY A 72 13.64 -14.28 -1.07
N PRO A 73 13.77 -13.53 0.05
CA PRO A 73 13.01 -12.29 0.27
C PRO A 73 13.17 -11.18 -0.77
N LEU A 74 14.19 -11.28 -1.63
CA LEU A 74 14.47 -10.35 -2.72
C LEU A 74 13.79 -10.74 -4.05
N GLY A 75 13.38 -12.00 -4.20
CA GLY A 75 12.83 -12.58 -5.41
C GLY A 75 13.51 -13.91 -5.75
N GLY A 76 13.67 -14.15 -7.06
CA GLY A 76 14.40 -15.29 -7.60
C GLY A 76 15.89 -15.31 -7.25
N PRO A 77 16.60 -16.38 -7.63
CA PRO A 77 18.02 -16.52 -7.37
C PRO A 77 18.82 -15.37 -7.98
N LEU A 78 19.91 -15.03 -7.30
CA LEU A 78 20.87 -14.07 -7.81
C LEU A 78 21.55 -14.64 -9.05
N LYS A 79 21.79 -13.80 -10.06
CA LYS A 79 22.45 -14.21 -11.31
C LYS A 79 23.85 -14.80 -11.08
N PHE A 80 24.52 -14.39 -10.00
CA PHE A 80 25.86 -14.82 -9.63
C PHE A 80 25.84 -15.39 -8.21
N PRO A 81 26.64 -16.44 -7.91
CA PRO A 81 26.55 -17.18 -6.64
C PRO A 81 26.98 -16.32 -5.45
N ASN A 82 28.03 -15.52 -5.61
CA ASN A 82 28.60 -14.71 -4.54
C ASN A 82 28.68 -13.24 -5.02
N PRO A 83 27.61 -12.44 -4.89
CA PRO A 83 27.70 -11.00 -5.10
C PRO A 83 28.08 -10.29 -3.79
N CYS A 84 29.01 -9.34 -3.89
CA CYS A 84 29.38 -8.44 -2.80
C CYS A 84 28.86 -7.03 -3.12
N ILE A 85 28.10 -6.42 -2.20
CA ILE A 85 27.57 -5.06 -2.37
C ILE A 85 28.40 -4.10 -1.51
N LEU A 86 29.16 -3.23 -2.16
CA LEU A 86 29.79 -2.08 -1.52
C LEU A 86 28.81 -0.91 -1.55
N TRP A 87 28.36 -0.46 -0.39
CA TRP A 87 27.46 0.67 -0.27
C TRP A 87 28.21 1.89 0.27
N LEU A 88 28.58 2.77 -0.66
CA LEU A 88 29.12 4.10 -0.35
C LEU A 88 27.99 4.97 0.20
N HIS A 89 28.18 5.52 1.40
CA HIS A 89 27.22 6.45 1.99
C HIS A 89 27.90 7.64 2.65
N THR A 90 27.16 8.73 2.73
CA THR A 90 27.55 9.97 3.40
C THR A 90 26.55 10.26 4.52
N ASP A 91 26.98 11.05 5.50
CA ASP A 91 26.17 11.48 6.62
C ASP A 91 25.06 12.47 6.19
N GLN A 92 24.25 12.89 7.16
CA GLN A 92 23.16 13.80 6.88
C GLN A 92 23.65 15.18 6.42
N THR A 93 24.83 15.63 6.88
CA THR A 93 25.40 16.92 6.48
C THR A 93 25.83 16.92 5.02
N GLY A 94 26.45 15.84 4.54
CA GLY A 94 26.75 15.64 3.11
C GLY A 94 25.50 15.65 2.23
N ILE A 95 24.40 15.04 2.70
CA ILE A 95 23.11 15.11 1.99
C ILE A 95 22.57 16.56 1.99
N GLU A 96 22.81 17.32 3.04
CA GLU A 96 22.34 18.70 3.15
C GLU A 96 23.15 19.70 2.32
N ALA A 97 24.39 19.40 1.98
CA ALA A 97 25.20 20.18 1.04
C ALA A 97 24.68 20.10 -0.41
N LEU A 98 23.88 19.08 -0.77
CA LEU A 98 23.36 18.89 -2.13
C LEU A 98 22.20 19.84 -2.49
N LYS A 99 21.92 20.02 -3.79
CA LYS A 99 20.69 20.70 -4.25
C LYS A 99 19.43 19.89 -3.90
N GLN A 100 18.29 20.54 -3.64
CA GLN A 100 17.06 19.88 -3.14
C GLN A 100 16.59 18.66 -3.96
N VAL A 101 16.66 18.70 -5.29
CA VAL A 101 16.28 17.57 -6.16
C VAL A 101 17.21 16.37 -5.92
N THR A 102 18.52 16.63 -5.83
CA THR A 102 19.53 15.63 -5.53
C THR A 102 19.39 15.10 -4.10
N LYS A 103 19.02 15.94 -3.12
CA LYS A 103 18.71 15.49 -1.74
C LYS A 103 17.59 14.45 -1.73
N ARG A 104 16.49 14.70 -2.46
CA ARG A 104 15.35 13.78 -2.55
C ARG A 104 15.77 12.44 -3.15
N TYR A 105 16.58 12.48 -4.20
CA TYR A 105 17.09 11.27 -4.84
C TYR A 105 18.02 10.48 -3.92
N ALA A 106 19.02 11.12 -3.30
CA ALA A 106 19.93 10.50 -2.35
C ALA A 106 19.19 9.84 -1.17
N ARG A 107 18.22 10.56 -0.57
CA ARG A 107 17.36 10.00 0.51
C ARG A 107 16.54 8.80 0.03
N LYS A 108 16.06 8.82 -1.21
CA LYS A 108 15.32 7.70 -1.80
C LYS A 108 16.23 6.49 -2.03
N GLN A 109 17.46 6.68 -2.52
CA GLN A 109 18.44 5.61 -2.68
C GLN A 109 18.80 4.99 -1.34
N ASN A 110 19.14 5.79 -0.32
CA ASN A 110 19.46 5.27 1.02
C ASN A 110 18.28 4.49 1.62
N ARG A 111 17.05 5.00 1.47
CA ARG A 111 15.85 4.28 1.90
C ARG A 111 15.65 2.98 1.12
N TRP A 112 15.94 2.99 -0.17
CA TRP A 112 15.83 1.81 -1.02
C TRP A 112 16.84 0.73 -0.61
N VAL A 113 18.13 1.07 -0.43
CA VAL A 113 19.16 0.13 0.02
C VAL A 113 18.80 -0.47 1.38
N LYS A 114 18.41 0.38 2.34
CA LYS A 114 17.98 -0.05 3.68
C LYS A 114 16.79 -1.01 3.63
N ASN A 115 15.73 -0.67 2.88
CA ASN A 115 14.51 -1.48 2.84
C ASN A 115 14.64 -2.72 1.96
N ARG A 116 15.49 -2.67 0.92
CA ARG A 116 15.70 -3.76 -0.02
C ARG A 116 16.61 -4.81 0.58
N PHE A 117 17.80 -4.43 1.03
CA PHE A 117 18.84 -5.36 1.46
C PHE A 117 18.93 -5.50 2.97
N LEU A 118 18.90 -4.41 3.74
CA LEU A 118 19.18 -4.46 5.17
C LEU A 118 17.98 -4.87 6.05
N SER A 119 16.76 -4.52 5.62
CA SER A 119 15.52 -4.75 6.39
C SER A 119 14.85 -6.10 6.08
N ARG A 120 15.52 -6.98 5.34
CA ARG A 120 15.01 -8.30 4.96
C ARG A 120 16.13 -9.33 5.15
N PRO A 121 16.37 -9.81 6.38
CA PRO A 121 17.38 -10.84 6.61
C PRO A 121 16.96 -12.14 5.91
N GLY A 122 17.89 -12.78 5.20
CA GLY A 122 17.65 -14.04 4.52
C GLY A 122 18.94 -14.59 3.90
N PRO A 123 19.07 -15.91 3.72
CA PRO A 123 20.29 -16.54 3.22
C PRO A 123 20.63 -16.14 1.77
N SER A 124 19.64 -15.75 0.97
CA SER A 124 19.79 -15.27 -0.41
C SER A 124 19.99 -13.76 -0.54
N VAL A 125 20.16 -13.04 0.58
CA VAL A 125 20.39 -11.60 0.58
C VAL A 125 21.89 -11.33 0.62
N PRO A 126 22.46 -10.62 -0.38
CA PRO A 126 23.90 -10.37 -0.41
C PRO A 126 24.39 -9.57 0.80
N PRO A 127 25.62 -9.83 1.29
CA PRO A 127 26.23 -8.98 2.30
C PRO A 127 26.45 -7.56 1.75
N VAL A 128 26.07 -6.57 2.56
CA VAL A 128 26.24 -5.14 2.25
C VAL A 128 27.29 -4.57 3.19
N TYR A 129 28.38 -4.06 2.64
CA TYR A 129 29.44 -3.40 3.40
C TYR A 129 29.30 -1.89 3.27
N GLY A 130 29.16 -1.19 4.39
CA GLY A 130 29.03 0.26 4.43
C GLY A 130 30.42 0.89 4.45
N LEU A 131 30.65 1.84 3.54
CA LEU A 131 31.89 2.61 3.47
C LEU A 131 31.53 4.09 3.60
N GLU A 132 32.19 4.76 4.55
CA GLU A 132 31.88 6.14 4.91
C GLU A 132 32.65 7.13 4.05
N VAL A 133 31.92 8.07 3.43
CA VAL A 133 32.44 9.10 2.51
C VAL A 133 32.15 10.51 3.03
N SER A 134 32.08 10.70 4.34
CA SER A 134 31.75 12.01 4.92
C SER A 134 32.85 13.06 4.66
N ASP A 135 34.12 12.65 4.68
CA ASP A 135 35.27 13.50 4.37
C ASP A 135 36.01 12.98 3.13
N VAL A 136 35.96 13.75 2.04
CA VAL A 136 36.61 13.39 0.76
C VAL A 136 38.13 13.38 0.91
N SER A 137 38.69 14.16 1.84
CA SER A 137 40.14 14.24 2.05
C SER A 137 40.73 12.94 2.58
N LYS A 138 39.91 12.12 3.26
CA LYS A 138 40.30 10.83 3.85
C LYS A 138 39.80 9.64 3.04
N TRP A 139 39.44 9.86 1.78
CA TRP A 139 38.88 8.83 0.90
C TRP A 139 39.75 7.56 0.81
N GLU A 140 41.07 7.74 0.72
CA GLU A 140 42.01 6.62 0.57
C GLU A 140 41.90 5.66 1.77
N GLU A 141 41.97 6.21 2.98
CA GLU A 141 41.92 5.47 4.25
C GLU A 141 40.51 4.98 4.60
N SER A 142 39.47 5.78 4.35
CA SER A 142 38.10 5.48 4.81
C SER A 142 37.28 4.66 3.81
N VAL A 143 37.67 4.66 2.53
CA VAL A 143 36.91 4.00 1.46
C VAL A 143 37.78 3.05 0.66
N LEU A 144 38.89 3.52 0.09
CA LEU A 144 39.64 2.72 -0.88
C LEU A 144 40.30 1.51 -0.22
N GLU A 145 41.07 1.71 0.85
CA GLU A 145 41.77 0.63 1.54
C GLU A 145 40.80 -0.44 2.06
N PRO A 146 39.70 -0.08 2.79
CA PRO A 146 38.72 -1.06 3.21
C PRO A 146 38.01 -1.76 2.04
N ALA A 147 37.70 -1.03 0.95
CA ALA A 147 37.08 -1.63 -0.23
C ALA A 147 37.99 -2.67 -0.90
N LEU A 148 39.28 -2.35 -1.05
CA LEU A 148 40.27 -3.28 -1.61
C LEU A 148 40.46 -4.50 -0.71
N GLU A 149 40.49 -4.32 0.60
CA GLU A 149 40.56 -5.43 1.56
C GLU A 149 39.34 -6.35 1.45
N ILE A 150 38.13 -5.77 1.38
CA ILE A 150 36.88 -6.53 1.21
C ILE A 150 36.92 -7.33 -0.09
N VAL A 151 37.30 -6.69 -1.21
CA VAL A 151 37.36 -7.34 -2.51
C VAL A 151 38.42 -8.45 -2.54
N ARG A 152 39.61 -8.21 -1.99
CA ARG A 152 40.69 -9.23 -1.92
C ARG A 152 40.25 -10.42 -1.09
N SER A 153 39.67 -10.19 0.09
CA SER A 153 39.16 -11.24 0.97
C SER A 153 38.08 -12.06 0.26
N PHE A 154 37.17 -11.37 -0.43
CA PHE A 154 36.07 -12.00 -1.17
C PHE A 154 36.55 -12.88 -2.33
N ILE A 155 37.54 -12.41 -3.12
CA ILE A 155 38.15 -13.19 -4.20
C ILE A 155 38.86 -14.44 -3.64
N GLN A 156 39.48 -14.32 -2.47
CA GLN A 156 40.18 -15.43 -1.81
C GLN A 156 39.25 -16.39 -1.06
N GLY A 157 37.93 -16.11 -1.01
CA GLY A 157 36.94 -16.93 -0.29
C GLY A 157 36.93 -16.74 1.23
N HIS A 158 37.63 -15.74 1.76
CA HIS A 158 37.67 -15.43 3.18
C HIS A 158 36.62 -14.38 3.54
N GLN A 159 36.11 -14.44 4.77
CA GLN A 159 35.27 -13.37 5.33
C GLN A 159 36.16 -12.14 5.59
N PRO A 160 35.82 -10.95 5.06
CA PRO A 160 36.58 -9.73 5.31
C PRO A 160 36.50 -9.31 6.79
N ALA A 161 37.52 -8.61 7.29
CA ALA A 161 37.55 -8.11 8.66
C ALA A 161 36.39 -7.12 8.96
N ALA A 162 35.97 -6.36 7.94
CA ALA A 162 34.80 -5.49 8.03
C ALA A 162 33.51 -6.30 8.12
N ALA A 163 32.71 -6.08 9.16
CA ALA A 163 31.42 -6.74 9.31
C ALA A 163 30.37 -6.14 8.34
N PRO A 164 29.54 -6.98 7.68
CA PRO A 164 28.41 -6.48 6.90
C PRO A 164 27.45 -5.65 7.76
N VAL A 165 26.89 -4.59 7.18
CA VAL A 165 25.92 -3.72 7.84
C VAL A 165 24.68 -4.53 8.19
N LYS A 166 24.32 -4.56 9.47
CA LYS A 166 23.09 -5.18 9.97
C LYS A 166 22.15 -4.08 10.46
N MET A 167 20.88 -4.16 10.06
CA MET A 167 19.83 -3.32 10.63
C MET A 167 18.92 -4.18 11.53
N PRO A 168 18.46 -3.64 12.67
CA PRO A 168 17.44 -4.30 13.47
C PRO A 168 16.16 -4.47 12.64
N CYS A 169 15.69 -5.70 12.52
CA CYS A 169 14.40 -6.01 11.93
C CYS A 169 13.31 -5.74 12.98
N ASN A 170 12.51 -4.69 12.80
CA ASN A 170 11.30 -4.54 13.59
C ASN A 170 10.24 -5.52 13.05
N GLU A 171 10.20 -6.72 13.62
CA GLU A 171 9.22 -7.78 13.27
C GLU A 171 7.79 -7.43 13.70
N THR A 172 7.63 -6.46 14.60
CA THR A 172 6.38 -6.21 15.34
C THR A 172 5.36 -5.30 14.64
N GLU A 173 5.72 -4.64 13.53
CA GLU A 173 4.77 -3.79 12.79
C GLU A 173 4.32 -4.49 11.51
N ASN A 174 3.02 -4.81 11.39
CA ASN A 174 2.45 -5.38 10.19
C ASN A 174 2.33 -4.31 9.09
N LYS A 175 3.45 -4.07 8.36
CA LYS A 175 3.58 -3.08 7.28
C LYS A 175 2.68 -3.33 6.06
N ARG A 176 1.90 -4.41 6.08
CA ARG A 176 1.06 -4.85 4.94
C ARG A 176 -0.40 -5.06 5.33
N SER A 177 -0.81 -4.69 6.55
CA SER A 177 -2.21 -4.71 6.93
C SER A 177 -3.01 -3.74 6.06
N TYR A 178 -4.23 -4.13 5.72
CA TYR A 178 -5.13 -3.35 4.88
C TYR A 178 -6.21 -2.73 5.75
N HIS A 179 -6.26 -1.40 5.80
CA HIS A 179 -7.27 -0.65 6.55
C HIS A 179 -8.04 0.28 5.62
N MET A 180 -9.36 0.33 5.79
CA MET A 180 -10.22 1.30 5.12
C MET A 180 -10.77 2.30 6.12
N CYS A 181 -10.74 3.58 5.76
CA CYS A 181 -11.42 4.63 6.48
C CYS A 181 -12.68 5.05 5.72
N ASP A 182 -13.84 4.64 6.21
CA ASP A 182 -15.15 4.99 5.61
C ASP A 182 -15.47 6.49 5.70
N LEU A 183 -14.80 7.22 6.60
CA LEU A 183 -15.00 8.66 6.74
C LEU A 183 -14.23 9.45 5.69
N CYS A 184 -13.07 8.95 5.30
CA CYS A 184 -12.16 9.62 4.38
C CYS A 184 -12.17 8.99 2.98
N ASP A 185 -12.90 7.90 2.79
CA ASP A 185 -12.91 7.05 1.58
C ASP A 185 -11.50 6.76 1.06
N ARG A 186 -10.60 6.38 1.99
CA ARG A 186 -9.19 6.13 1.70
C ARG A 186 -8.72 4.80 2.25
N ILE A 187 -7.93 4.13 1.44
CA ILE A 187 -7.24 2.88 1.78
C ILE A 187 -5.88 3.23 2.37
N ILE A 188 -5.53 2.58 3.47
CA ILE A 188 -4.29 2.82 4.20
C ILE A 188 -3.64 1.47 4.49
N ILE A 189 -2.39 1.34 4.03
CA ILE A 189 -1.62 0.12 4.17
C ILE A 189 -0.64 0.30 5.33
N GLY A 190 -0.72 -0.60 6.31
CA GLY A 190 0.13 -0.63 7.51
C GLY A 190 -0.54 -0.08 8.77
N ASP A 191 -0.32 -0.77 9.89
CA ASP A 191 -0.95 -0.43 11.18
C ASP A 191 -0.48 0.93 11.71
N ARG A 192 0.80 1.25 11.49
CA ARG A 192 1.38 2.52 11.93
C ARG A 192 0.81 3.68 11.13
N GLU A 193 0.71 3.51 9.82
CA GLU A 193 0.10 4.47 8.91
C GLU A 193 -1.39 4.67 9.23
N TRP A 194 -2.10 3.59 9.56
CA TRP A 194 -3.49 3.63 10.04
C TRP A 194 -3.64 4.40 11.35
N ALA A 195 -2.80 4.10 12.35
CA ALA A 195 -2.80 4.80 13.63
C ALA A 195 -2.48 6.30 13.47
N ALA A 196 -1.54 6.65 12.58
CA ALA A 196 -1.22 8.02 12.25
C ALA A 196 -2.37 8.73 11.53
N HIS A 197 -3.06 8.05 10.61
CA HIS A 197 -4.22 8.60 9.92
C HIS A 197 -5.37 8.92 10.87
N ARG A 198 -5.71 8.00 11.78
CA ARG A 198 -6.77 8.22 12.79
C ARG A 198 -6.53 9.46 13.65
N LYS A 199 -5.25 9.83 13.85
CA LYS A 199 -4.84 11.03 14.60
C LYS A 199 -4.61 12.26 13.71
N SER A 200 -4.73 12.13 12.39
CA SER A 200 -4.41 13.20 11.45
C SER A 200 -5.44 14.33 11.50
N LYS A 201 -4.97 15.57 11.26
CA LYS A 201 -5.84 16.77 11.21
C LYS A 201 -6.97 16.62 10.17
N SER A 202 -6.66 16.00 9.03
CA SER A 202 -7.64 15.77 7.96
C SER A 202 -8.74 14.80 8.41
N HIS A 203 -8.40 13.70 9.07
CA HIS A 203 -9.38 12.73 9.58
C HIS A 203 -10.24 13.35 10.69
N LEU A 204 -9.63 14.05 11.63
CA LEU A 204 -10.35 14.73 12.72
C LEU A 204 -11.30 15.82 12.18
N HIS A 205 -10.89 16.55 11.14
CA HIS A 205 -11.76 17.52 10.48
C HIS A 205 -12.98 16.84 9.83
N GLN A 206 -12.76 15.74 9.12
CA GLN A 206 -13.82 14.98 8.45
C GLN A 206 -14.80 14.35 9.46
N LEU A 207 -14.28 13.83 10.57
CA LEU A 207 -15.08 13.39 11.73
C LEU A 207 -15.99 14.50 12.26
N LYS A 208 -15.43 15.70 12.49
CA LYS A 208 -16.18 16.85 12.98
C LYS A 208 -17.26 17.29 11.98
N LYS A 209 -16.92 17.30 10.68
CA LYS A 209 -17.86 17.62 9.59
C LYS A 209 -19.03 16.64 9.58
N ARG A 210 -18.77 15.34 9.71
CA ARG A 210 -19.83 14.33 9.70
C ARG A 210 -20.75 14.44 10.91
N ARG A 211 -20.19 14.59 12.12
CA ARG A 211 -20.99 14.82 13.34
C ARG A 211 -21.92 16.01 13.23
N LYS A 212 -21.48 17.11 12.60
CA LYS A 212 -22.33 18.27 12.38
C LYS A 212 -23.50 17.95 11.45
N LEU A 213 -23.24 17.27 10.33
CA LEU A 213 -24.30 16.84 9.40
C LEU A 213 -25.30 15.89 10.07
N ASP A 214 -24.82 14.96 10.90
CA ASP A 214 -25.69 14.02 11.61
C ASP A 214 -26.57 14.76 12.65
N SER A 215 -26.01 15.74 13.39
CA SER A 215 -26.79 16.60 14.29
C SER A 215 -27.83 17.46 13.56
N ASP A 216 -27.46 18.04 12.42
CA ASP A 216 -28.36 18.84 11.58
C ASP A 216 -29.49 17.95 10.99
N ALA A 217 -29.18 16.71 10.62
CA ALA A 217 -30.16 15.73 10.14
C ALA A 217 -31.14 15.28 11.24
N VAL A 218 -30.65 15.03 12.47
CA VAL A 218 -31.50 14.69 13.62
C VAL A 218 -32.45 15.84 13.97
N ALA A 219 -31.97 17.08 14.00
CA ALA A 219 -32.80 18.26 14.24
C ALA A 219 -33.88 18.45 13.14
N THR A 220 -33.58 18.07 11.90
CA THR A 220 -34.53 18.13 10.76
C THR A 220 -35.61 17.05 10.86
N ILE A 221 -35.26 15.86 11.36
CA ILE A 221 -36.22 14.76 11.56
C ILE A 221 -37.15 15.08 12.75
N GLU A 222 -36.60 15.60 13.84
CA GLU A 222 -37.35 15.92 15.06
C GLU A 222 -38.39 17.05 14.83
N SER A 223 -38.09 17.99 13.94
CA SER A 223 -39.00 19.07 13.52
C SER A 223 -40.09 18.64 12.53
N GLN A 224 -39.97 17.47 11.88
CA GLN A 224 -41.01 16.91 11.00
C GLN A 224 -41.98 15.98 11.76
N SER A 225 -41.58 15.44 12.90
CA SER A 225 -42.39 14.55 13.75
C SER A 225 -43.35 15.26 14.72
N ILE A 226 -43.37 16.59 14.77
CA ILE A 226 -44.31 17.38 15.59
C ILE A 226 -45.30 18.11 14.65
N SER A 227 -46.33 17.41 14.19
CA SER A 227 -47.54 18.04 13.62
C SER A 227 -48.65 18.00 14.68
N PRO A 228 -49.31 19.13 15.01
CA PRO A 228 -50.41 19.13 15.96
C PRO A 228 -51.71 18.67 15.30
N ASP A 229 -52.33 17.70 15.96
CA ASP A 229 -53.69 17.20 15.71
C ASP A 229 -54.70 18.36 15.67
N ARG A 230 -55.61 18.34 14.69
CA ARG A 230 -56.76 19.26 14.66
C ARG A 230 -58.02 18.45 14.40
N ASP A 231 -58.68 18.12 15.50
CA ASP A 231 -60.07 17.72 15.56
C ASP A 231 -60.94 18.66 14.71
N LYS A 232 -61.74 18.08 13.82
CA LYS A 232 -62.84 18.78 13.16
C LYS A 232 -64.08 17.92 13.24
N GLU A 233 -64.88 18.19 14.28
CA GLU A 233 -66.28 17.77 14.38
C GLU A 233 -67.03 18.07 13.06
N LEU A 234 -67.61 17.02 12.48
CA LEU A 234 -68.64 17.13 11.45
C LEU A 234 -69.89 16.42 11.99
N LYS A 235 -70.89 17.24 12.35
CA LYS A 235 -72.23 16.83 12.77
C LYS A 235 -72.91 15.98 11.69
N GLU A 236 -73.34 14.79 12.09
CA GLU A 236 -74.27 13.92 11.37
C GLU A 236 -75.59 14.63 11.05
N LYS A 237 -76.05 14.47 9.80
CA LYS A 237 -77.48 14.56 9.46
C LYS A 237 -78.01 13.14 9.30
N GLY A 238 -78.88 12.73 10.22
CA GLY A 238 -79.64 11.50 10.12
C GLY A 238 -80.81 11.61 9.13
N SER A 239 -81.08 10.52 8.43
CA SER A 239 -82.41 10.14 7.94
C SER A 239 -82.51 8.61 7.89
N PRO A 240 -83.73 8.06 8.02
CA PRO A 240 -83.98 6.77 8.64
C PRO A 240 -83.98 5.61 7.65
N GLY A 241 -83.69 4.42 8.17
CA GLY A 241 -83.65 3.16 7.43
C GLY A 241 -85.00 2.48 7.24
N GLN A 242 -84.92 1.33 6.55
CA GLN A 242 -85.81 0.15 6.41
C GLN A 242 -85.23 -0.64 5.20
N ASN A 243 -85.12 -1.97 5.08
CA ASN A 243 -85.45 -3.18 5.84
C ASN A 243 -84.72 -4.38 5.17
N ASP A 244 -84.90 -5.58 5.76
CA ASP A 244 -84.75 -6.97 5.24
C ASP A 244 -83.45 -7.69 5.68
N GLU A 245 -83.53 -8.61 6.67
CA GLU A 245 -83.72 -10.10 6.54
C GLU A 245 -82.55 -10.76 5.76
N GLU A 246 -81.90 -11.87 6.13
CA GLU A 246 -81.99 -12.91 7.16
C GLU A 246 -80.65 -13.69 7.13
N LEU A 247 -80.09 -13.99 8.30
CA LEU A 247 -79.76 -15.36 8.76
C LEU A 247 -78.86 -16.30 7.89
N LYS A 248 -77.58 -16.47 8.28
CA LYS A 248 -76.99 -17.72 8.86
C LYS A 248 -75.45 -17.85 8.67
N PHE A 249 -74.79 -18.05 9.82
CA PHE A 249 -73.65 -18.94 10.12
C PHE A 249 -72.36 -18.89 9.26
N SER A 250 -71.25 -18.46 9.88
CA SER A 250 -69.88 -18.69 9.38
C SER A 250 -68.89 -19.00 10.50
N VAL A 251 -67.96 -19.90 10.18
CA VAL A 251 -66.64 -20.12 10.80
C VAL A 251 -65.66 -19.06 10.26
#